data_AF-A0A8H3DGA4-F1
#
_entry.id   AF-A0A8H3DGA4-F1
#
_cell.length_a   1.000
_cell.length_b   1.000
_cell.length_c   1.000
_cell.angle_alpha   90.00
_cell.angle_beta   90.00
_cell.angle_gamma   90.00
#
_symmetry.space_group_name_H-M   'P 1'
#
loop_
_entity.id
_entity.type
_entity.pdbx_description
1 polymer ?
#
loop_
_entity_poly.entity_id
_entity_poly.type
_entity_poly.pdbx_seq_one_letter_code
_entity_poly.pdbx_strand_id
1 'polypeptide(L)'
;MDKKGYFAYRYTRKYYRQHLRSHAHPDGGHGQRLIDTVPRDPSNFKDWVAGRIVMLENAKTIEDEVVHPDDGVGADDLGFNVIYDLPWMFTSYGIDWTYVIDLDNLVFTINGKVHLRLDNIPPDLGGYSFWKGSNRSILRDHICQKVDLWPAPNFDTKECQQKYEALQPIVIPATEWGVPTWDEMTVSQRFSIEMTHYFLLKTSREFTYAYAPYIRPLIGKFCWNMLCASIPALPMFQEDDSKGQGLSIRALLCGRNNGPYSIGAMRSPGDGEPFKSPDDYCWIRGCLITFCTHLSDPIYVAYEVEQMIQKMRHDGHPESVGIILSSQQELVVVALDGSTVRHSPALDIRTTFRDERPGRATDGRLLLTYLLSPLLTVPPLPWRTRPCQSPPAASDSINKLPLEILQTIIDLVDMGTYLNLHRVSKSIRSVCVANPRVGRYVVLRRIPGFYMIFSMRRTDDGSLRAIRLRYIGPGWDGRWTRQEITLQEMDELRRGE
;
A
#
# COMPACT_ATOMS: atom_id res chain seq x y z
N MET A 1 -8.33 -29.22 -24.93
CA MET A 1 -7.38 -29.40 -23.81
C MET A 1 -8.18 -29.64 -22.57
N ASP A 2 -7.93 -30.73 -21.88
CA ASP A 2 -8.59 -31.03 -20.62
C ASP A 2 -8.18 -30.00 -19.56
N LYS A 3 -9.16 -29.45 -18.86
CA LYS A 3 -8.96 -28.33 -17.93
C LYS A 3 -8.73 -28.89 -16.54
N LYS A 4 -7.57 -28.59 -15.95
CA LYS A 4 -7.17 -29.09 -14.62
C LYS A 4 -7.42 -28.06 -13.54
N GLY A 5 -7.53 -28.51 -12.30
CA GLY A 5 -7.80 -27.60 -11.20
C GLY A 5 -7.57 -28.16 -9.81
N TYR A 6 -7.91 -27.35 -8.81
CA TYR A 6 -8.00 -27.79 -7.42
C TYR A 6 -9.35 -27.42 -6.83
N PHE A 7 -9.82 -28.25 -5.92
CA PHE A 7 -10.94 -27.95 -5.03
C PHE A 7 -10.46 -28.08 -3.59
N ALA A 8 -10.98 -27.25 -2.68
CA ALA A 8 -10.83 -27.47 -1.26
C ALA A 8 -12.03 -27.00 -0.45
N TYR A 9 -12.22 -27.59 0.72
CA TYR A 9 -12.90 -26.92 1.82
C TYR A 9 -11.89 -26.12 2.65
N ARG A 10 -12.31 -24.99 3.22
CA ARG A 10 -11.53 -24.26 4.25
C ARG A 10 -12.31 -24.21 5.56
N TYR A 11 -11.67 -24.64 6.63
CA TYR A 11 -12.21 -24.60 7.99
C TYR A 11 -11.07 -24.44 8.99
N THR A 12 -11.24 -23.54 9.98
CA THR A 12 -10.21 -23.16 10.96
C THR A 12 -8.88 -22.76 10.32
N ARG A 13 -8.95 -22.07 9.16
CA ARG A 13 -7.81 -21.65 8.32
C ARG A 13 -7.00 -22.81 7.72
N LYS A 14 -7.50 -24.05 7.77
CA LYS A 14 -6.92 -25.22 7.10
C LYS A 14 -7.62 -25.47 5.78
N TYR A 15 -6.87 -25.82 4.75
CA TYR A 15 -7.42 -26.20 3.45
C TYR A 15 -7.37 -27.71 3.27
N TYR A 16 -8.53 -28.30 3.01
CA TYR A 16 -8.72 -29.73 2.74
C TYR A 16 -8.84 -29.91 1.23
N ARG A 17 -7.71 -30.11 0.56
CA ARG A 17 -7.56 -29.99 -0.90
C ARG A 17 -7.67 -31.34 -1.61
N GLN A 18 -8.26 -31.31 -2.79
CA GLN A 18 -8.29 -32.39 -3.78
C GLN A 18 -7.96 -31.83 -5.18
N HIS A 19 -7.34 -32.64 -6.03
CA HIS A 19 -6.96 -32.31 -7.39
C HIS A 19 -8.08 -32.67 -8.38
N LEU A 20 -8.42 -31.73 -9.26
CA LEU A 20 -9.38 -31.90 -10.35
C LEU A 20 -8.60 -32.28 -11.61
N ARG A 21 -8.64 -33.56 -11.98
CA ARG A 21 -7.85 -34.10 -13.09
C ARG A 21 -8.33 -33.60 -14.46
N SER A 22 -9.63 -33.37 -14.59
CA SER A 22 -10.31 -33.02 -15.84
C SER A 22 -11.47 -32.05 -15.56
N HIS A 23 -12.06 -31.48 -16.62
CA HIS A 23 -13.32 -30.74 -16.55
C HIS A 23 -13.41 -29.63 -15.48
N ALA A 24 -12.29 -29.03 -15.09
CA ALA A 24 -12.25 -28.05 -14.00
C ALA A 24 -12.90 -26.69 -14.34
N HIS A 25 -13.32 -26.46 -15.58
CA HIS A 25 -14.05 -25.26 -15.97
C HIS A 25 -15.33 -25.00 -15.15
N PRO A 26 -15.74 -23.73 -14.97
CA PRO A 26 -16.83 -23.36 -14.07
C PRO A 26 -18.20 -23.74 -14.62
N ASP A 27 -18.45 -23.44 -15.89
CA ASP A 27 -19.70 -23.74 -16.58
C ASP A 27 -19.73 -25.22 -17.02
N GLY A 28 -20.77 -25.96 -16.65
CA GLY A 28 -20.94 -27.38 -17.00
C GLY A 28 -19.90 -28.37 -16.42
N GLY A 29 -18.87 -27.87 -15.72
CA GLY A 29 -17.79 -28.65 -15.12
C GLY A 29 -17.86 -28.71 -13.60
N HIS A 30 -16.70 -28.89 -12.96
CA HIS A 30 -16.60 -28.98 -11.51
C HIS A 30 -17.12 -27.75 -10.78
N GLY A 31 -16.95 -26.53 -11.33
CA GLY A 31 -17.45 -25.32 -10.67
C GLY A 31 -18.96 -25.37 -10.44
N GLN A 32 -19.74 -25.70 -11.49
CA GLN A 32 -21.19 -25.83 -11.40
C GLN A 32 -21.59 -26.95 -10.43
N ARG A 33 -20.97 -28.13 -10.55
CA ARG A 33 -21.26 -29.26 -9.66
C ARG A 33 -21.05 -28.93 -8.18
N LEU A 34 -19.98 -28.18 -7.87
CA LEU A 34 -19.68 -27.77 -6.50
C LEU A 34 -20.76 -26.81 -5.96
N ILE A 35 -21.20 -25.84 -6.74
CA ILE A 35 -22.25 -24.91 -6.27
C ILE A 35 -23.61 -25.59 -6.14
N ASP A 36 -23.89 -26.61 -6.94
CA ASP A 36 -25.13 -27.39 -6.87
C ASP A 36 -25.22 -28.23 -5.58
N THR A 37 -24.08 -28.49 -4.92
CA THR A 37 -24.07 -29.15 -3.60
C THR A 37 -24.53 -28.24 -2.45
N VAL A 38 -24.56 -26.92 -2.67
CA VAL A 38 -24.88 -25.93 -1.63
C VAL A 38 -26.40 -25.74 -1.58
N PRO A 39 -27.08 -26.06 -0.46
CA PRO A 39 -28.52 -25.85 -0.35
C PRO A 39 -28.87 -24.36 -0.41
N ARG A 40 -29.94 -24.03 -1.13
CA ARG A 40 -30.46 -22.65 -1.26
C ARG A 40 -31.51 -22.31 -0.20
N ASP A 41 -32.12 -23.32 0.42
CA ASP A 41 -33.01 -23.12 1.55
C ASP A 41 -32.19 -22.78 2.81
N PRO A 42 -32.51 -21.69 3.54
CA PRO A 42 -31.69 -21.24 4.67
C PRO A 42 -31.56 -22.24 5.83
N SER A 43 -32.58 -23.07 6.08
CA SER A 43 -32.53 -24.07 7.15
C SER A 43 -31.65 -25.24 6.74
N ASN A 44 -31.88 -25.77 5.54
CA ASN A 44 -31.05 -26.84 4.98
C ASN A 44 -29.58 -26.39 4.80
N PHE A 45 -29.36 -25.11 4.48
CA PHE A 45 -28.02 -24.53 4.35
C PHE A 45 -27.25 -24.58 5.68
N LYS A 46 -27.89 -24.21 6.80
CA LYS A 46 -27.26 -24.26 8.13
C LYS A 46 -26.90 -25.69 8.53
N ASP A 47 -27.82 -26.63 8.32
CA ASP A 47 -27.58 -28.03 8.62
C ASP A 47 -26.47 -28.62 7.75
N TRP A 48 -26.42 -28.21 6.47
CA TRP A 48 -25.34 -28.58 5.56
C TRP A 48 -23.98 -28.02 6.00
N VAL A 49 -23.90 -26.75 6.40
CA VAL A 49 -22.64 -26.15 6.92
C VAL A 49 -22.17 -26.92 8.16
N ALA A 50 -23.07 -27.18 9.11
CA ALA A 50 -22.74 -27.95 10.31
C ALA A 50 -22.28 -29.38 9.97
N GLY A 51 -22.96 -30.04 9.03
CA GLY A 51 -22.57 -31.37 8.54
C GLY A 51 -21.20 -31.38 7.89
N ARG A 52 -20.86 -30.35 7.10
CA ARG A 52 -19.52 -30.19 6.49
C ARG A 52 -18.45 -29.95 7.55
N ILE A 53 -18.71 -29.14 8.57
CA ILE A 53 -17.78 -28.93 9.69
C ILE A 53 -17.47 -30.27 10.38
N VAL A 54 -18.50 -31.03 10.76
CA VAL A 54 -18.32 -32.34 11.43
C VAL A 54 -17.57 -33.33 10.54
N MET A 55 -17.82 -33.31 9.23
CA MET A 55 -17.07 -34.14 8.27
C MET A 55 -15.59 -33.77 8.24
N LEU A 56 -15.24 -32.48 8.19
CA LEU A 56 -13.85 -32.01 8.15
C LEU A 56 -13.08 -32.25 9.47
N GLU A 57 -13.78 -32.22 10.60
CA GLU A 57 -13.19 -32.57 11.91
C GLU A 57 -12.80 -34.04 12.00
N ASN A 58 -13.48 -34.91 11.25
CA ASN A 58 -13.26 -36.36 11.23
C ASN A 58 -12.64 -36.86 9.91
N ALA A 59 -12.23 -35.95 9.02
CA ALA A 59 -11.81 -36.29 7.68
C ALA A 59 -10.47 -37.05 7.67
N LYS A 60 -10.34 -38.02 6.76
CA LYS A 60 -9.08 -38.73 6.50
C LYS A 60 -8.09 -37.78 5.84
N THR A 61 -6.93 -37.59 6.45
CA THR A 61 -5.85 -36.74 5.90
C THR A 61 -4.80 -37.59 5.21
N ILE A 62 -4.43 -37.21 3.98
CA ILE A 62 -3.45 -37.92 3.14
C ILE A 62 -2.35 -36.93 2.75
N GLU A 63 -1.08 -37.32 2.92
CA GLU A 63 0.08 -36.47 2.59
C GLU A 63 0.23 -36.24 1.08
N ASP A 64 -0.10 -37.27 0.28
CA ASP A 64 -0.09 -37.23 -1.18
C ASP A 64 -1.33 -36.52 -1.77
N GLU A 65 -1.27 -36.24 -3.07
CA GLU A 65 -2.37 -35.67 -3.81
C GLU A 65 -3.58 -36.62 -3.87
N VAL A 66 -4.74 -36.14 -3.43
CA VAL A 66 -6.01 -36.86 -3.55
C VAL A 66 -6.76 -36.35 -4.76
N VAL A 67 -7.13 -37.23 -5.68
CA VAL A 67 -7.87 -36.88 -6.90
C VAL A 67 -9.37 -36.86 -6.61
N HIS A 68 -10.03 -35.74 -6.90
CA HIS A 68 -11.47 -35.62 -6.84
C HIS A 68 -12.10 -36.40 -8.01
N PRO A 69 -13.10 -37.26 -7.79
CA PRO A 69 -13.75 -38.00 -8.85
C PRO A 69 -14.52 -37.04 -9.76
N ASP A 70 -14.55 -37.32 -11.07
CA ASP A 70 -15.16 -36.43 -12.05
C ASP A 70 -16.66 -36.24 -11.74
N ASP A 71 -17.39 -37.29 -11.38
CA ASP A 71 -18.82 -37.22 -11.02
C ASP A 71 -19.09 -36.64 -9.62
N GLY A 72 -18.06 -36.46 -8.80
CA GLY A 72 -18.13 -35.97 -7.42
C GLY A 72 -18.71 -36.96 -6.41
N VAL A 73 -19.07 -38.18 -6.82
CA VAL A 73 -19.71 -39.16 -5.93
C VAL A 73 -18.66 -39.79 -5.01
N GLY A 74 -18.89 -39.74 -3.70
CA GLY A 74 -17.96 -40.28 -2.70
C GLY A 74 -16.64 -39.52 -2.58
N ALA A 75 -16.55 -38.30 -3.12
CA ALA A 75 -15.33 -37.49 -3.10
C ALA A 75 -14.80 -37.28 -1.67
N ASP A 76 -15.70 -37.05 -0.71
CA ASP A 76 -15.35 -36.80 0.68
C ASP A 76 -14.74 -38.04 1.38
N ASP A 77 -15.11 -39.25 0.96
CA ASP A 77 -14.65 -40.52 1.54
C ASP A 77 -13.20 -40.87 1.15
N LEU A 78 -12.69 -40.27 0.07
CA LEU A 78 -11.32 -40.46 -0.40
C LEU A 78 -10.29 -39.77 0.50
N GLY A 79 -10.73 -38.83 1.34
CA GLY A 79 -9.87 -38.02 2.18
C GLY A 79 -9.34 -36.76 1.48
N PHE A 80 -8.44 -36.05 2.15
CA PHE A 80 -7.97 -34.74 1.73
C PHE A 80 -6.48 -34.55 1.96
N ASN A 81 -5.87 -33.79 1.06
CA ASN A 81 -4.54 -33.26 1.27
C ASN A 81 -4.62 -31.94 2.05
N VAL A 82 -4.14 -31.94 3.30
CA VAL A 82 -4.27 -30.78 4.20
C VAL A 82 -3.12 -29.80 4.00
N ILE A 83 -3.46 -28.55 3.71
CA ILE A 83 -2.50 -27.49 3.41
C ILE A 83 -2.84 -26.22 4.19
N TYR A 84 -1.81 -25.48 4.57
CA TYR A 84 -1.92 -24.20 5.28
C TYR A 84 -1.57 -23.01 4.38
N ASP A 85 -0.83 -23.26 3.30
CA ASP A 85 -0.39 -22.24 2.37
C ASP A 85 -1.44 -21.90 1.30
N LEU A 86 -1.42 -20.64 0.86
CA LEU A 86 -2.35 -20.06 -0.13
C LEU A 86 -1.94 -20.11 -1.62
N PRO A 87 -0.68 -20.38 -2.04
CA PRO A 87 -0.29 -20.14 -3.44
C PRO A 87 -1.04 -21.01 -4.44
N TRP A 88 -1.45 -22.23 -4.04
CA TRP A 88 -2.19 -23.14 -4.90
C TRP A 88 -3.60 -22.63 -5.25
N MET A 89 -4.18 -21.70 -4.47
CA MET A 89 -5.49 -21.10 -4.75
C MET A 89 -5.46 -20.16 -5.95
N PHE A 90 -4.28 -19.76 -6.42
CA PHE A 90 -4.15 -18.87 -7.56
C PHE A 90 -3.72 -19.69 -8.78
N THR A 91 -4.40 -19.45 -9.92
CA THR A 91 -4.10 -20.13 -11.18
C THR A 91 -2.63 -19.97 -11.54
N SER A 92 -1.96 -21.07 -11.84
CA SER A 92 -0.54 -21.14 -12.23
C SER A 92 -0.37 -21.94 -13.52
N TYR A 93 0.87 -22.07 -14.00
CA TYR A 93 1.16 -22.88 -15.19
C TYR A 93 0.67 -24.33 -14.98
N GLY A 94 -0.29 -24.80 -15.80
CA GLY A 94 -0.85 -26.14 -15.73
C GLY A 94 -2.10 -26.32 -14.84
N ILE A 95 -2.55 -25.28 -14.13
CA ILE A 95 -3.78 -25.27 -13.32
C ILE A 95 -4.70 -24.16 -13.86
N ASP A 96 -5.81 -24.57 -14.47
CA ASP A 96 -6.74 -23.66 -15.12
C ASP A 96 -7.74 -23.02 -14.14
N TRP A 97 -8.15 -23.76 -13.11
CA TRP A 97 -9.22 -23.35 -12.20
C TRP A 97 -8.98 -23.81 -10.76
N THR A 98 -9.34 -22.97 -9.80
CA THR A 98 -9.31 -23.34 -8.38
C THR A 98 -10.62 -22.93 -7.71
N TYR A 99 -11.10 -23.78 -6.80
CA TYR A 99 -12.35 -23.59 -6.07
C TYR A 99 -12.13 -23.81 -4.58
N VAL A 100 -12.71 -22.94 -3.75
CA VAL A 100 -12.71 -23.13 -2.29
C VAL A 100 -14.10 -22.89 -1.75
N ILE A 101 -14.68 -23.88 -1.05
CA ILE A 101 -15.80 -23.68 -0.14
C ILE A 101 -15.22 -23.28 1.21
N ASP A 102 -15.26 -21.99 1.51
CA ASP A 102 -14.72 -21.41 2.75
C ASP A 102 -15.82 -21.32 3.80
N LEU A 103 -15.78 -22.22 4.78
CA LEU A 103 -16.74 -22.29 5.88
C LEU A 103 -16.43 -21.26 6.96
N ASP A 104 -15.19 -20.77 7.05
CA ASP A 104 -14.81 -19.72 8.02
C ASP A 104 -15.42 -18.36 7.63
N ASN A 105 -15.51 -18.08 6.32
CA ASN A 105 -16.06 -16.83 5.79
C ASN A 105 -17.44 -16.99 5.15
N LEU A 106 -17.97 -18.22 5.03
CA LEU A 106 -19.18 -18.57 4.30
C LEU A 106 -19.18 -18.11 2.83
N VAL A 107 -18.08 -18.37 2.12
CA VAL A 107 -17.91 -17.98 0.69
C VAL A 107 -17.43 -19.11 -0.21
N PHE A 108 -17.88 -19.12 -1.45
CA PHE A 108 -17.32 -19.91 -2.54
C PHE A 108 -16.32 -19.04 -3.33
N THR A 109 -15.04 -19.41 -3.26
CA THR A 109 -13.95 -18.66 -3.91
C THR A 109 -13.51 -19.32 -5.20
N ILE A 110 -13.40 -18.54 -6.28
CA ILE A 110 -12.89 -18.98 -7.59
C ILE A 110 -11.57 -18.26 -7.89
N ASN A 111 -10.53 -19.02 -8.25
CA ASN A 111 -9.21 -18.50 -8.65
C ASN A 111 -8.55 -17.56 -7.62
N GLY A 112 -8.92 -17.70 -6.34
CA GLY A 112 -8.47 -16.85 -5.24
C GLY A 112 -8.92 -15.39 -5.30
N LYS A 113 -9.81 -15.02 -6.23
CA LYS A 113 -10.15 -13.61 -6.56
C LYS A 113 -11.63 -13.28 -6.54
N VAL A 114 -12.49 -14.23 -6.89
CA VAL A 114 -13.95 -14.01 -6.90
C VAL A 114 -14.52 -14.75 -5.70
N HIS A 115 -15.18 -14.03 -4.80
CA HIS A 115 -15.78 -14.58 -3.59
C HIS A 115 -17.29 -14.45 -3.66
N LEU A 116 -17.98 -15.57 -3.86
CA LEU A 116 -19.42 -15.64 -3.88
C LEU A 116 -19.92 -16.00 -2.49
N ARG A 117 -21.01 -15.42 -2.03
CA ARG A 117 -21.62 -15.81 -0.75
C ARG A 117 -22.22 -17.20 -0.87
N LEU A 118 -21.95 -18.09 0.09
CA LEU A 118 -22.56 -19.42 0.12
C LEU A 118 -24.06 -19.37 0.41
N ASP A 119 -24.49 -18.43 1.25
CA ASP A 119 -25.90 -18.24 1.62
C ASP A 119 -26.75 -17.57 0.52
N ASN A 120 -26.11 -17.09 -0.54
CA ASN A 120 -26.77 -16.46 -1.69
C ASN A 120 -25.96 -16.72 -2.96
N ILE A 121 -25.68 -17.99 -3.25
CA ILE A 121 -24.88 -18.39 -4.41
C ILE A 121 -25.71 -18.30 -5.70
N PRO A 122 -25.15 -17.81 -6.84
CA PRO A 122 -25.89 -17.79 -8.10
C PRO A 122 -26.27 -19.22 -8.53
N PRO A 123 -27.41 -19.41 -9.20
CA PRO A 123 -27.88 -20.73 -9.60
C PRO A 123 -27.04 -21.36 -10.72
N ASP A 124 -26.39 -20.52 -11.54
CA ASP A 124 -25.59 -20.92 -12.69
C ASP A 124 -24.32 -20.09 -12.73
N LEU A 125 -23.18 -20.73 -13.00
CA LEU A 125 -21.91 -20.06 -13.30
C LEU A 125 -21.74 -19.74 -14.79
N GLY A 126 -22.60 -20.31 -15.65
CA GLY A 126 -22.71 -20.03 -17.07
C GLY A 126 -22.91 -18.55 -17.37
N GLY A 127 -22.11 -18.03 -18.31
CA GLY A 127 -22.20 -16.64 -18.76
C GLY A 127 -21.46 -15.60 -17.90
N TYR A 128 -20.82 -16.00 -16.79
CA TYR A 128 -19.88 -15.16 -16.06
C TYR A 128 -18.45 -15.36 -16.58
N SER A 129 -17.72 -14.26 -16.75
CA SER A 129 -16.29 -14.33 -17.04
C SER A 129 -15.50 -13.95 -15.81
N PHE A 130 -14.80 -14.95 -15.28
CA PHE A 130 -13.95 -14.85 -14.09
C PHE A 130 -12.54 -14.33 -14.41
N TRP A 131 -12.35 -13.77 -15.63
CA TRP A 131 -11.13 -13.16 -16.12
C TRP A 131 -11.20 -11.63 -16.12
N LYS A 132 -10.04 -10.95 -16.05
CA LYS A 132 -9.95 -9.49 -15.97
C LYS A 132 -10.51 -8.84 -17.25
N GLY A 133 -11.57 -8.02 -17.14
CA GLY A 133 -12.05 -7.14 -18.21
C GLY A 133 -13.34 -7.56 -18.94
N SER A 134 -14.17 -8.41 -18.35
CA SER A 134 -15.43 -8.85 -18.96
C SER A 134 -16.64 -7.96 -18.63
N ASN A 135 -17.58 -7.87 -19.58
CA ASN A 135 -18.72 -6.94 -19.58
C ASN A 135 -19.97 -7.40 -18.80
N ARG A 136 -19.96 -8.58 -18.16
CA ARG A 136 -21.09 -9.06 -17.32
C ARG A 136 -20.64 -9.18 -15.88
N SER A 137 -21.02 -8.19 -15.05
CA SER A 137 -20.79 -8.21 -13.62
C SER A 137 -21.74 -9.20 -12.95
N ILE A 138 -21.20 -10.14 -12.17
CA ILE A 138 -21.97 -10.86 -11.15
C ILE A 138 -22.75 -9.83 -10.33
N LEU A 139 -24.04 -10.06 -10.09
CA LEU A 139 -24.86 -9.16 -9.27
C LEU A 139 -24.17 -8.97 -7.92
N ARG A 140 -24.08 -7.72 -7.45
CA ARG A 140 -23.38 -7.39 -6.20
C ARG A 140 -23.87 -8.22 -5.02
N ASP A 141 -25.13 -8.63 -5.05
CA ASP A 141 -25.79 -9.39 -3.99
C ASP A 141 -25.20 -10.79 -3.78
N HIS A 142 -24.56 -11.36 -4.81
CA HIS A 142 -23.88 -12.64 -4.72
C HIS A 142 -22.41 -12.51 -4.28
N ILE A 143 -21.83 -11.31 -4.33
CA ILE A 143 -20.39 -11.11 -4.07
C ILE A 143 -20.17 -10.77 -2.60
N CYS A 144 -19.28 -11.50 -1.95
CA CYS A 144 -18.72 -11.10 -0.67
C CYS A 144 -17.52 -10.19 -0.89
N GLN A 145 -17.61 -8.92 -0.45
CA GLN A 145 -16.53 -7.94 -0.63
C GLN A 145 -15.40 -8.06 0.39
N LYS A 146 -15.66 -8.70 1.54
CA LYS A 146 -14.71 -8.81 2.65
C LYS A 146 -14.60 -10.27 3.06
N VAL A 147 -13.44 -10.85 2.80
CA VAL A 147 -13.10 -12.24 3.15
C VAL A 147 -11.76 -12.23 3.86
N ASP A 148 -11.67 -12.87 5.02
CA ASP A 148 -10.38 -13.05 5.71
C ASP A 148 -9.64 -14.25 5.12
N LEU A 149 -8.77 -13.97 4.15
CA LEU A 149 -7.82 -14.93 3.56
C LEU A 149 -6.40 -14.70 4.05
N TRP A 150 -6.20 -13.92 5.11
CA TRP A 150 -4.86 -13.73 5.66
C TRP A 150 -4.37 -15.04 6.30
N PRO A 151 -3.08 -15.38 6.13
CA PRO A 151 -2.49 -16.47 6.87
C PRO A 151 -2.58 -16.19 8.38
N ALA A 152 -2.48 -17.23 9.19
CA ALA A 152 -2.29 -17.02 10.63
C ALA A 152 -1.04 -16.16 10.88
N PRO A 153 -1.05 -15.31 11.92
CA PRO A 153 0.14 -14.59 12.36
C PRO A 153 1.31 -15.57 12.56
N ASN A 154 2.50 -15.17 12.12
CA ASN A 154 3.73 -15.95 12.31
C ASN A 154 4.40 -15.67 13.68
N PHE A 155 3.67 -15.05 14.60
CA PHE A 155 4.10 -14.69 15.95
C PHE A 155 3.08 -15.14 16.98
N ASP A 156 3.51 -15.33 18.22
CA ASP A 156 2.61 -15.66 19.33
C ASP A 156 1.74 -14.44 19.67
N THR A 157 0.44 -14.57 19.39
CA THR A 157 -0.54 -13.50 19.63
C THR A 157 -0.73 -13.19 21.11
N LYS A 158 -0.62 -14.16 22.02
CA LYS A 158 -0.78 -13.92 23.46
C LYS A 158 0.44 -13.19 24.01
N GLU A 159 1.63 -13.64 23.63
CA GLU A 159 2.88 -12.98 24.02
C GLU A 159 2.94 -11.54 23.46
N CYS A 160 2.55 -11.36 22.20
CA CYS A 160 2.49 -10.05 21.57
C CYS A 160 1.56 -9.09 22.32
N GLN A 161 0.35 -9.54 22.67
CA GLN A 161 -0.61 -8.74 23.41
C GLN A 161 -0.06 -8.32 24.78
N GLN A 162 0.57 -9.24 25.51
CA GLN A 162 1.20 -8.96 26.80
C GLN A 162 2.32 -7.92 26.70
N LYS A 163 3.20 -8.04 25.70
CA LYS A 163 4.28 -7.08 25.47
C LYS A 163 3.75 -5.69 25.12
N TYR A 164 2.71 -5.62 24.29
CA TYR A 164 2.06 -4.37 23.93
C TYR A 164 1.39 -3.70 25.14
N GLU A 165 0.64 -4.44 25.95
CA GLU A 165 0.01 -3.93 27.17
C GLU A 165 1.03 -3.41 28.19
N ALA A 166 2.19 -4.06 28.30
CA ALA A 166 3.29 -3.63 29.15
C ALA A 166 3.87 -2.26 28.75
N LEU A 167 3.69 -1.81 27.50
CA LEU A 167 4.08 -0.47 27.06
C LEU A 167 3.15 0.63 27.58
N GLN A 168 1.94 0.28 28.05
CA GLN A 168 0.87 1.21 28.43
C GLN A 168 0.64 2.31 27.38
N PRO A 169 0.37 1.95 26.11
CA PRO A 169 0.29 2.91 25.03
C PRO A 169 -0.97 3.78 25.13
N ILE A 170 -0.83 5.05 24.77
CA ILE A 170 -1.95 5.99 24.64
C ILE A 170 -2.33 6.07 23.16
N VAL A 171 -3.55 5.66 22.82
CA VAL A 171 -4.08 5.78 21.45
C VAL A 171 -4.61 7.19 21.25
N ILE A 172 -4.05 7.91 20.27
CA ILE A 172 -4.40 9.31 19.98
C ILE A 172 -5.11 9.41 18.63
N PRO A 173 -6.31 10.02 18.55
CA PRO A 173 -7.02 10.19 17.29
C PRO A 173 -6.27 11.14 16.35
N ALA A 174 -6.43 10.96 15.03
CA ALA A 174 -5.68 11.69 14.00
C ALA A 174 -5.76 13.22 14.16
N THR A 175 -6.91 13.75 14.58
CA THR A 175 -7.16 15.19 14.80
C THR A 175 -6.26 15.81 15.86
N GLU A 176 -5.81 15.02 16.83
CA GLU A 176 -4.94 15.51 17.90
C GLU A 176 -3.47 15.55 17.48
N TRP A 177 -3.08 14.92 16.36
CA TRP A 177 -1.69 14.94 15.86
C TRP A 177 -1.23 16.28 15.28
N GLY A 178 -2.09 17.31 15.31
CA GLY A 178 -1.76 18.66 14.83
C GLY A 178 -1.63 18.73 13.31
N VAL A 179 -2.36 17.87 12.59
CA VAL A 179 -2.34 17.82 11.13
C VAL A 179 -3.02 19.07 10.56
N PRO A 180 -2.38 19.81 9.64
CA PRO A 180 -2.97 20.97 9.02
C PRO A 180 -4.15 20.57 8.12
N THR A 181 -5.13 21.45 8.02
CA THR A 181 -6.20 21.32 7.03
C THR A 181 -5.64 21.48 5.62
N TRP A 182 -6.38 21.00 4.61
CA TRP A 182 -5.97 21.12 3.21
C TRP A 182 -5.62 22.56 2.80
N ASP A 183 -6.37 23.54 3.29
CA ASP A 183 -6.20 24.96 2.97
C ASP A 183 -4.95 25.57 3.64
N GLU A 184 -4.47 24.96 4.72
CA GLU A 184 -3.22 25.32 5.40
C GLU A 184 -1.99 24.63 4.80
N MET A 185 -2.20 23.58 3.98
CA MET A 185 -1.09 22.87 3.34
C MET A 185 -0.36 23.70 2.28
N THR A 186 0.95 23.55 2.26
CA THR A 186 1.82 24.13 1.22
C THR A 186 1.54 23.52 -0.15
N VAL A 187 1.92 24.25 -1.21
CA VAL A 187 1.84 23.77 -2.61
C VAL A 187 2.50 22.39 -2.78
N SER A 188 3.62 22.18 -2.10
CA SER A 188 4.39 20.94 -2.14
C SER A 188 3.70 19.76 -1.47
N GLN A 189 3.06 19.99 -0.33
CA GLN A 189 2.25 18.97 0.34
C GLN A 189 1.04 18.60 -0.51
N ARG A 190 0.31 19.60 -1.02
CA ARG A 190 -0.84 19.37 -1.92
C ARG A 190 -0.42 18.63 -3.18
N PHE A 191 0.73 18.98 -3.75
CA PHE A 191 1.30 18.28 -4.90
C PHE A 191 1.57 16.81 -4.56
N SER A 192 2.31 16.49 -3.49
CA SER A 192 2.55 15.10 -3.05
C SER A 192 1.25 14.32 -2.80
N ILE A 193 0.22 14.96 -2.26
CA ILE A 193 -1.10 14.34 -2.09
C ILE A 193 -1.74 14.02 -3.45
N GLU A 194 -1.71 14.92 -4.42
CA GLU A 194 -2.24 14.61 -5.77
C GLU A 194 -1.46 13.44 -6.42
N MET A 195 -0.14 13.38 -6.20
CA MET A 195 0.71 12.31 -6.72
C MET A 195 0.39 10.95 -6.09
N THR A 196 0.26 10.90 -4.77
CA THR A 196 -0.13 9.67 -4.05
C THR A 196 -1.52 9.22 -4.44
N HIS A 197 -2.46 10.15 -4.65
CA HIS A 197 -3.82 9.83 -5.10
C HIS A 197 -3.77 9.08 -6.44
N TYR A 198 -3.01 9.61 -7.40
CA TYR A 198 -2.85 8.95 -8.69
C TYR A 198 -2.18 7.58 -8.57
N PHE A 199 -1.08 7.50 -7.81
CA PHE A 199 -0.35 6.25 -7.62
C PHE A 199 -1.29 5.15 -7.10
N LEU A 200 -2.02 5.44 -6.02
CA LEU A 200 -2.97 4.51 -5.42
C LEU A 200 -4.08 4.11 -6.39
N LEU A 201 -4.64 5.04 -7.17
CA LEU A 201 -5.65 4.70 -8.19
C LEU A 201 -5.14 3.72 -9.25
N LYS A 202 -3.83 3.70 -9.53
CA LYS A 202 -3.23 2.80 -10.52
C LYS A 202 -2.77 1.47 -9.94
N THR A 203 -2.27 1.45 -8.70
CA THR A 203 -1.57 0.29 -8.15
C THR A 203 -2.36 -0.45 -7.08
N SER A 204 -3.27 0.22 -6.35
CA SER A 204 -3.97 -0.36 -5.17
C SER A 204 -4.67 -1.69 -5.44
N ARG A 205 -5.30 -1.85 -6.60
CA ARG A 205 -6.05 -3.06 -6.97
C ARG A 205 -5.18 -4.31 -7.03
N GLU A 206 -3.90 -4.17 -7.33
CA GLU A 206 -2.95 -5.30 -7.35
C GLU A 206 -2.69 -5.80 -5.94
N PHE A 207 -2.65 -4.90 -4.96
CA PHE A 207 -2.36 -5.21 -3.55
C PHE A 207 -3.60 -5.60 -2.72
N THR A 208 -4.80 -5.56 -3.30
CA THR A 208 -6.00 -6.16 -2.68
C THR A 208 -5.78 -7.64 -2.34
N TYR A 209 -4.93 -8.32 -3.10
CA TYR A 209 -4.58 -9.73 -2.90
C TYR A 209 -3.21 -9.92 -2.25
N ALA A 210 -2.74 -8.98 -1.41
CA ALA A 210 -1.39 -9.05 -0.83
C ALA A 210 -1.16 -10.27 0.10
N TYR A 211 -2.21 -10.97 0.50
CA TYR A 211 -2.11 -12.30 1.13
C TYR A 211 -1.54 -13.36 0.18
N ALA A 212 -1.60 -13.16 -1.14
CA ALA A 212 -1.06 -14.06 -2.16
C ALA A 212 0.48 -14.07 -2.17
N PRO A 213 1.14 -15.25 -2.13
CA PRO A 213 2.60 -15.33 -2.04
C PRO A 213 3.38 -14.65 -3.16
N TYR A 214 2.85 -14.59 -4.39
CA TYR A 214 3.53 -13.92 -5.50
C TYR A 214 3.42 -12.38 -5.46
N ILE A 215 2.51 -11.83 -4.63
CA ILE A 215 2.38 -10.38 -4.40
C ILE A 215 3.18 -9.94 -3.18
N ARG A 216 3.35 -10.80 -2.17
CA ARG A 216 4.08 -10.47 -0.94
C ARG A 216 5.47 -9.85 -1.16
N PRO A 217 6.33 -10.37 -2.08
CA PRO A 217 7.63 -9.75 -2.36
C PRO A 217 7.54 -8.33 -2.91
N LEU A 218 6.39 -7.92 -3.44
CA LEU A 218 6.18 -6.61 -4.05
C LEU A 218 5.73 -5.55 -3.03
N ILE A 219 5.34 -5.96 -1.82
CA ILE A 219 4.79 -5.07 -0.79
C ILE A 219 5.80 -3.98 -0.41
N GLY A 220 7.06 -4.35 -0.19
CA GLY A 220 8.10 -3.40 0.20
C GLY A 220 8.28 -2.29 -0.83
N LYS A 221 8.34 -2.65 -2.12
CA LYS A 221 8.45 -1.69 -3.22
C LYS A 221 7.18 -0.85 -3.40
N PHE A 222 5.99 -1.41 -3.17
CA PHE A 222 4.74 -0.63 -3.15
C PHE A 222 4.74 0.43 -2.03
N CYS A 223 5.02 0.01 -0.80
CA CYS A 223 5.06 0.92 0.35
C CYS A 223 6.15 1.98 0.18
N TRP A 224 7.30 1.60 -0.37
CA TRP A 224 8.39 2.51 -0.71
C TRP A 224 7.98 3.57 -1.75
N ASN A 225 7.32 3.16 -2.83
CA ASN A 225 6.82 4.10 -3.85
C ASN A 225 5.75 5.04 -3.28
N MET A 226 4.87 4.51 -2.41
CA MET A 226 3.87 5.31 -1.71
C MET A 226 4.53 6.35 -0.79
N LEU A 227 5.53 5.92 -0.01
CA LEU A 227 6.35 6.78 0.83
C LEU A 227 7.03 7.88 0.01
N CYS A 228 7.67 7.53 -1.11
CA CYS A 228 8.35 8.48 -1.99
C CYS A 228 7.39 9.52 -2.57
N ALA A 229 6.21 9.10 -3.03
CA ALA A 229 5.18 10.01 -3.53
C ALA A 229 4.62 10.93 -2.43
N SER A 230 4.63 10.48 -1.18
CA SER A 230 4.10 11.22 -0.02
C SER A 230 5.04 12.31 0.50
N ILE A 231 6.31 12.30 0.07
CA ILE A 231 7.34 13.22 0.56
C ILE A 231 7.28 14.56 -0.21
N PRO A 232 6.99 15.69 0.47
CA PRO A 232 6.96 17.01 -0.18
C PRO A 232 8.28 17.38 -0.83
N ALA A 233 8.22 17.85 -2.07
CA ALA A 233 9.33 18.32 -2.91
C ALA A 233 10.45 17.30 -3.18
N LEU A 234 10.17 16.00 -3.02
CA LEU A 234 11.01 14.99 -3.64
C LEU A 234 10.83 15.06 -5.17
N PRO A 235 11.89 15.21 -5.97
CA PRO A 235 11.74 15.27 -7.42
C PRO A 235 11.31 13.91 -7.97
N MET A 236 10.35 13.91 -8.88
CA MET A 236 9.71 12.69 -9.37
C MET A 236 10.23 12.24 -10.75
N PHE A 237 11.50 11.89 -10.94
CA PHE A 237 11.96 11.44 -12.26
C PHE A 237 13.09 10.41 -12.21
N GLN A 238 12.99 9.34 -13.03
CA GLN A 238 13.96 8.24 -13.18
C GLN A 238 14.69 8.22 -14.55
N GLU A 239 15.99 7.92 -14.47
CA GLU A 239 16.98 7.36 -15.42
C GLU A 239 17.36 8.10 -16.70
N ASP A 240 16.44 8.45 -17.60
CA ASP A 240 16.87 8.84 -18.96
C ASP A 240 17.59 10.20 -19.02
N ASP A 241 17.26 11.15 -18.13
CA ASP A 241 17.98 12.44 -18.01
C ASP A 241 19.30 12.32 -17.20
N SER A 242 19.61 11.14 -16.67
CA SER A 242 20.76 10.87 -15.78
C SER A 242 21.74 9.83 -16.32
N LYS A 243 21.66 9.50 -17.61
CA LYS A 243 22.65 8.69 -18.34
C LYS A 243 24.01 9.40 -18.33
N GLY A 244 24.74 9.24 -17.24
CA GLY A 244 26.04 9.86 -17.00
C GLY A 244 26.39 10.02 -15.51
N GLN A 245 25.43 9.95 -14.59
CA GLN A 245 25.69 10.26 -13.16
C GLN A 245 25.56 9.07 -12.19
N GLY A 246 25.19 7.86 -12.65
CA GLY A 246 25.17 6.68 -11.78
C GLY A 246 24.21 6.77 -10.57
N LEU A 247 23.27 7.72 -10.58
CA LEU A 247 22.30 7.93 -9.51
C LEU A 247 21.03 7.13 -9.81
N SER A 248 20.87 5.97 -9.14
CA SER A 248 19.61 5.23 -9.17
C SER A 248 18.52 6.05 -8.47
N ILE A 249 17.40 6.27 -9.15
CA ILE A 249 16.20 6.94 -8.61
C ILE A 249 15.38 6.04 -7.65
N ARG A 250 16.01 4.98 -7.14
CA ARG A 250 15.53 4.24 -5.97
C ARG A 250 15.95 4.86 -4.63
N ALA A 251 16.75 5.93 -4.62
CA ALA A 251 17.22 6.54 -3.39
C ALA A 251 16.39 7.77 -3.00
N LEU A 252 15.67 7.67 -1.88
CA LEU A 252 15.30 8.83 -1.07
C LEU A 252 16.59 9.50 -0.59
N LEU A 253 17.12 10.42 -1.40
CA LEU A 253 18.38 11.12 -1.12
C LEU A 253 18.24 12.22 -0.06
N CYS A 254 17.25 12.11 0.82
CA CYS A 254 16.97 13.07 1.87
C CYS A 254 17.04 12.42 3.27
N GLY A 255 18.19 11.81 3.59
CA GLY A 255 18.45 11.25 4.92
C GLY A 255 19.93 10.98 5.27
N ARG A 256 20.92 11.50 4.52
CA ARG A 256 22.33 11.24 4.85
C ARG A 256 22.79 12.11 6.02
N ASN A 257 22.81 11.56 7.24
CA ASN A 257 23.59 12.12 8.34
C ASN A 257 25.08 11.78 8.11
N ASN A 258 25.95 12.78 8.25
CA ASN A 258 27.39 12.70 8.01
C ASN A 258 28.11 11.86 9.09
N GLY A 259 28.06 10.54 8.98
CA GLY A 259 28.91 9.61 9.72
C GLY A 259 29.73 8.72 8.78
N PRO A 260 30.99 8.36 9.10
CA PRO A 260 31.78 7.41 8.31
C PRO A 260 31.23 5.98 8.32
N TYR A 261 30.24 5.71 9.18
CA TYR A 261 29.47 4.47 9.27
C TYR A 261 28.00 4.77 9.00
N SER A 262 27.64 4.99 7.73
CA SER A 262 26.25 5.24 7.34
C SER A 262 25.44 3.93 7.40
N ILE A 263 24.81 3.69 8.55
CA ILE A 263 23.69 2.76 8.72
C ILE A 263 22.51 3.30 7.88
N GLY A 264 21.98 2.48 6.97
CA GLY A 264 20.65 2.70 6.37
C GLY A 264 20.61 3.53 5.08
N ALA A 265 21.38 3.19 4.05
CA ALA A 265 20.91 3.47 2.69
C ALA A 265 19.82 2.45 2.36
N MET A 266 18.54 2.80 2.55
CA MET A 266 17.46 1.90 2.11
C MET A 266 17.54 1.81 0.58
N ARG A 267 17.98 0.64 0.11
CA ARG A 267 17.74 0.21 -1.27
C ARG A 267 16.24 -0.06 -1.34
N SER A 268 15.58 0.27 -2.46
CA SER A 268 14.31 -0.40 -2.77
C SER A 268 14.55 -1.89 -2.54
N PRO A 269 13.73 -2.57 -1.72
CA PRO A 269 13.80 -4.02 -1.62
C PRO A 269 13.87 -4.58 -3.05
N GLY A 270 14.84 -5.47 -3.29
CA GLY A 270 14.90 -6.17 -4.57
C GLY A 270 13.60 -6.94 -4.77
N ASP A 271 13.21 -7.16 -6.03
CA ASP A 271 12.12 -8.10 -6.29
C ASP A 271 12.53 -9.47 -5.71
N GLY A 272 11.78 -9.99 -4.73
CA GLY A 272 12.05 -11.30 -4.11
C GLY A 272 12.72 -11.29 -2.72
N GLU A 273 13.08 -10.15 -2.14
CA GLU A 273 13.64 -10.11 -0.78
C GLU A 273 12.54 -10.27 0.29
N PRO A 274 12.79 -11.03 1.39
CA PRO A 274 11.83 -11.20 2.46
C PRO A 274 11.51 -9.87 3.15
N PHE A 275 10.25 -9.74 3.52
CA PHE A 275 9.61 -8.48 3.88
C PHE A 275 9.95 -7.91 5.28
N LYS A 276 10.60 -8.70 6.14
CA LYS A 276 10.96 -8.32 7.51
C LYS A 276 12.30 -8.90 7.96
N SER A 277 13.36 -8.10 7.83
CA SER A 277 14.67 -8.21 8.48
C SER A 277 14.81 -7.11 9.54
N PRO A 278 15.61 -7.29 10.60
CA PRO A 278 15.98 -6.21 11.53
C PRO A 278 16.53 -4.94 10.86
N ASP A 279 17.02 -5.06 9.62
CA ASP A 279 17.51 -3.97 8.77
C ASP A 279 16.40 -3.18 8.04
N ASP A 280 15.11 -3.52 8.21
CA ASP A 280 13.97 -2.95 7.45
C ASP A 280 13.40 -1.66 8.05
N TYR A 281 14.17 -1.02 8.93
CA TYR A 281 13.84 0.29 9.48
C TYR A 281 14.75 1.35 8.87
N CYS A 282 14.18 2.48 8.46
CA CYS A 282 14.97 3.59 7.94
C CYS A 282 14.52 4.95 8.48
N TRP A 283 15.48 5.83 8.74
CA TRP A 283 15.21 7.19 9.18
C TRP A 283 15.04 8.12 7.97
N ILE A 284 13.84 8.68 7.80
CA ILE A 284 13.52 9.62 6.72
C ILE A 284 12.91 10.87 7.35
N ARG A 285 13.56 12.01 7.11
CA ARG A 285 13.10 13.33 7.59
C ARG A 285 12.79 13.38 9.11
N GLY A 286 13.52 12.59 9.90
CA GLY A 286 13.35 12.52 11.36
C GLY A 286 12.25 11.57 11.82
N CYS A 287 11.65 10.80 10.90
CA CYS A 287 10.71 9.72 11.22
C CYS A 287 11.36 8.36 10.94
N LEU A 288 11.15 7.40 11.83
CA LEU A 288 11.54 6.00 11.63
C LEU A 288 10.46 5.28 10.82
N ILE A 289 10.79 4.76 9.65
CA ILE A 289 9.82 4.16 8.73
C ILE A 289 10.00 2.65 8.69
N THR A 290 8.88 1.92 8.70
CA THR A 290 8.84 0.48 8.38
C THR A 290 7.57 0.14 7.61
N PHE A 291 7.55 -1.06 7.01
CA PHE A 291 6.45 -1.55 6.20
C PHE A 291 5.86 -2.83 6.81
N CYS A 292 4.54 -2.99 6.70
CA CYS A 292 3.81 -4.18 7.16
C CYS A 292 2.81 -4.69 6.09
N THR A 293 2.29 -5.91 6.28
CA THR A 293 1.34 -6.52 5.34
C THR A 293 -0.04 -5.89 5.46
N HIS A 294 -0.63 -5.86 6.65
CA HIS A 294 -1.93 -5.25 6.96
C HIS A 294 -1.95 -4.74 8.40
N LEU A 295 -2.75 -3.71 8.66
CA LEU A 295 -3.00 -3.11 9.98
C LEU A 295 -4.49 -3.17 10.35
N SER A 296 -5.28 -3.90 9.56
CA SER A 296 -6.73 -4.06 9.73
C SER A 296 -7.15 -4.83 10.99
N ASP A 297 -6.24 -5.63 11.56
CA ASP A 297 -6.45 -6.41 12.76
C ASP A 297 -5.63 -5.79 13.92
N PRO A 298 -6.27 -5.48 15.07
CA PRO A 298 -5.60 -4.92 16.24
C PRO A 298 -4.36 -5.69 16.69
N ILE A 299 -4.30 -7.01 16.50
CA ILE A 299 -3.13 -7.78 16.92
C ILE A 299 -1.88 -7.45 16.10
N TYR A 300 -2.05 -7.12 14.82
CA TYR A 300 -0.96 -6.66 13.97
C TYR A 300 -0.55 -5.25 14.35
N VAL A 301 -1.50 -4.36 14.68
CA VAL A 301 -1.16 -3.03 15.21
C VAL A 301 -0.32 -3.15 16.47
N ALA A 302 -0.73 -4.00 17.42
CA ALA A 302 0.01 -4.25 18.65
C ALA A 302 1.43 -4.75 18.36
N TYR A 303 1.57 -5.74 17.48
CA TYR A 303 2.87 -6.28 17.06
C TYR A 303 3.78 -5.21 16.43
N GLU A 304 3.28 -4.45 15.46
CA GLU A 304 4.07 -3.46 14.75
C GLU A 304 4.48 -2.28 15.63
N VAL A 305 3.58 -1.82 16.52
CA VAL A 305 3.88 -0.75 17.48
C VAL A 305 4.95 -1.21 18.47
N GLU A 306 4.86 -2.42 18.97
CA GLU A 306 5.82 -3.00 19.91
C GLU A 306 7.22 -3.07 19.30
N GLN A 307 7.32 -3.61 18.08
CA GLN A 307 8.57 -3.71 17.33
C GLN A 307 9.17 -2.34 17.01
N MET A 308 8.33 -1.36 16.61
CA MET A 308 8.76 0.01 16.36
C MET A 308 9.35 0.66 17.62
N ILE A 309 8.72 0.49 18.78
CA ILE A 309 9.20 1.05 20.06
C ILE A 309 10.49 0.38 20.51
N GLN A 310 10.61 -0.93 20.38
CA GLN A 310 11.87 -1.63 20.65
C GLN A 310 13.01 -1.06 19.81
N LYS A 311 12.76 -0.84 18.51
CA LYS A 311 13.74 -0.26 17.60
C LYS A 311 14.11 1.18 17.96
N MET A 312 13.12 2.03 18.26
CA MET A 312 13.35 3.41 18.70
C MET A 312 14.21 3.50 19.97
N ARG A 313 13.93 2.62 20.95
CA ARG A 313 14.70 2.53 22.20
C ARG A 313 16.12 2.02 21.94
N HIS A 314 16.27 1.02 21.08
CA HIS A 314 17.57 0.48 20.69
C HIS A 314 18.46 1.53 19.99
N ASP A 315 17.87 2.34 19.11
CA ASP A 315 18.58 3.44 18.43
C ASP A 315 18.96 4.60 19.38
N GLY A 316 18.49 4.57 20.63
CA GLY A 316 18.86 5.55 21.67
C GLY A 316 18.22 6.93 21.47
N HIS A 317 17.12 7.03 20.74
CA HIS A 317 16.40 8.28 20.53
C HIS A 317 15.32 8.48 21.61
N PRO A 318 15.54 9.37 22.61
CA PRO A 318 14.61 9.55 23.73
C PRO A 318 13.27 10.14 23.29
N GLU A 319 13.26 10.86 22.17
CA GLU A 319 12.06 11.43 21.55
C GLU A 319 12.09 11.12 20.06
N SER A 320 11.14 10.32 19.58
CA SER A 320 11.09 9.87 18.19
C SER A 320 9.67 9.66 17.69
N VAL A 321 9.52 9.73 16.37
CA VAL A 321 8.27 9.44 15.67
C VAL A 321 8.54 8.36 14.64
N GLY A 322 7.62 7.42 14.51
CA GLY A 322 7.68 6.30 13.61
C GLY A 322 6.42 6.23 12.76
N ILE A 323 6.57 5.73 11.54
CA ILE A 323 5.50 5.58 10.56
C ILE A 323 5.55 4.12 10.09
N ILE A 324 4.44 3.42 10.29
CA ILE A 324 4.24 2.04 9.83
C ILE A 324 3.25 2.10 8.68
N LEU A 325 3.71 1.73 7.47
CA LEU A 325 2.87 1.72 6.27
C LEU A 325 2.48 0.30 5.88
N SER A 326 1.22 0.14 5.49
CA SER A 326 0.68 -1.15 5.09
C SER A 326 0.43 -1.26 3.59
N SER A 327 0.60 -2.48 3.05
CA SER A 327 0.13 -2.84 1.71
C SER A 327 -1.38 -2.63 1.50
N GLN A 328 -2.16 -2.68 2.58
CA GLN A 328 -3.61 -2.55 2.56
C GLN A 328 -4.11 -1.10 2.61
N GLN A 329 -3.21 -0.14 2.36
CA GLN A 329 -3.48 1.29 2.37
C GLN A 329 -3.93 1.75 3.76
N GLU A 330 -3.17 1.33 4.77
CA GLU A 330 -3.35 1.72 6.16
C GLU A 330 -2.04 2.29 6.71
N LEU A 331 -2.15 3.18 7.69
CA LEU A 331 -1.04 3.85 8.35
C LEU A 331 -1.23 3.79 9.87
N VAL A 332 -0.16 3.48 10.60
CA VAL A 332 -0.07 3.75 12.04
C VAL A 332 1.14 4.65 12.29
N VAL A 333 0.94 5.70 13.08
CA VAL A 333 2.01 6.57 13.54
C VAL A 333 2.29 6.28 15.00
N VAL A 334 3.56 6.14 15.37
CA VAL A 334 4.02 5.86 16.73
C VAL A 334 4.88 7.02 17.19
N ALA A 335 4.73 7.43 18.45
CA ALA A 335 5.59 8.43 19.07
C ALA A 335 6.10 7.92 20.41
N LEU A 336 7.42 8.04 20.59
CA LEU A 336 8.11 7.81 21.85
C LEU A 336 8.53 9.17 22.41
N ASP A 337 8.17 9.45 23.65
CA ASP A 337 8.47 10.69 24.36
C ASP A 337 8.92 10.35 25.78
N GLY A 338 10.24 10.18 25.94
CA GLY A 338 10.84 9.60 27.13
C GLY A 338 10.38 8.15 27.33
N SER A 339 9.64 7.90 28.41
CA SER A 339 9.01 6.60 28.69
C SER A 339 7.61 6.46 28.09
N THR A 340 7.00 7.56 27.66
CA THR A 340 5.60 7.57 27.23
C THR A 340 5.48 7.11 25.78
N VAL A 341 4.63 6.11 25.55
CA VAL A 341 4.33 5.57 24.22
C VAL A 341 2.97 6.06 23.77
N ARG A 342 2.89 6.63 22.57
CA ARG A 342 1.65 7.07 21.92
C ARG A 342 1.59 6.49 20.52
N HIS A 343 0.41 6.15 20.02
CA HIS A 343 0.25 5.85 18.61
C HIS A 343 -1.14 6.21 18.10
N SER A 344 -1.28 6.35 16.78
CA SER A 344 -2.58 6.53 16.14
C SER A 344 -3.35 5.21 16.07
N PRO A 345 -4.68 5.22 15.92
CA PRO A 345 -5.38 4.06 15.37
C PRO A 345 -4.87 3.77 13.95
N ALA A 346 -5.26 2.63 13.37
CA ALA A 346 -5.00 2.35 11.95
C ALA A 346 -5.80 3.34 11.09
N LEU A 347 -5.09 4.26 10.43
CA LEU A 347 -5.66 5.31 9.60
C LEU A 347 -5.74 4.85 8.15
N ASP A 348 -6.87 5.07 7.51
CA ASP A 348 -7.04 4.82 6.08
C ASP A 348 -6.20 5.80 5.25
N ILE A 349 -5.53 5.30 4.22
CA ILE A 349 -4.82 6.11 3.22
C ILE A 349 -5.31 5.87 1.79
N ARG A 350 -6.50 5.27 1.62
CA ARG A 350 -7.12 5.09 0.30
C ARG A 350 -7.45 6.41 -0.38
N THR A 351 -7.69 6.30 -1.68
CA THR A 351 -8.22 7.39 -2.51
C THR A 351 -9.72 7.56 -2.23
N THR A 352 -10.17 8.80 -2.05
CA THR A 352 -11.59 9.15 -2.13
C THR A 352 -12.08 9.05 -3.58
N PHE A 353 -13.33 8.62 -3.80
CA PHE A 353 -13.91 8.49 -5.15
C PHE A 353 -14.00 9.85 -5.86
N ARG A 354 -13.97 9.81 -7.21
CA ARG A 354 -14.05 10.98 -8.10
C ARG A 354 -15.22 11.89 -7.73
N ASP A 355 -14.96 13.19 -7.87
CA ASP A 355 -15.89 14.34 -7.87
C ASP A 355 -16.08 15.13 -6.57
N GLU A 356 -15.48 14.74 -5.45
CA GLU A 356 -15.54 15.56 -4.23
C GLU A 356 -14.26 16.36 -4.01
N ARG A 357 -14.22 17.58 -4.56
CA ARG A 357 -13.34 18.75 -4.27
C ARG A 357 -11.81 18.49 -4.11
N PRO A 358 -10.93 19.36 -4.65
CA PRO A 358 -9.52 19.36 -4.27
C PRO A 358 -9.40 19.42 -2.73
N GLY A 359 -8.81 18.39 -2.11
CA GLY A 359 -8.51 18.37 -0.68
C GLY A 359 -9.16 17.32 0.22
N ARG A 360 -9.96 16.39 -0.29
CA ARG A 360 -10.41 15.22 0.48
C ARG A 360 -9.37 14.09 0.50
N ALA A 361 -8.15 14.37 0.95
CA ALA A 361 -7.27 13.30 1.41
C ALA A 361 -7.77 12.79 2.77
N THR A 362 -7.62 11.50 3.04
CA THR A 362 -7.91 10.94 4.35
C THR A 362 -6.95 11.51 5.40
N ASP A 363 -7.36 11.51 6.66
CA ASP A 363 -6.51 11.99 7.77
C ASP A 363 -5.15 11.28 7.80
N GLY A 364 -5.12 9.97 7.48
CA GLY A 364 -3.87 9.22 7.36
C GLY A 364 -2.93 9.78 6.29
N ARG A 365 -3.44 10.20 5.13
CA ARG A 365 -2.63 10.79 4.06
C ARG A 365 -2.15 12.19 4.41
N LEU A 366 -3.03 12.98 5.02
CA LEU A 366 -2.67 14.32 5.49
C LEU A 366 -1.56 14.21 6.54
N LEU A 367 -1.70 13.30 7.51
CA LEU A 367 -0.72 13.04 8.57
C LEU A 367 0.60 12.52 7.99
N LEU A 368 0.57 11.56 7.07
CA LEU A 368 1.77 11.01 6.42
C LEU A 368 2.56 12.12 5.73
N THR A 369 1.91 12.90 4.87
CA THR A 369 2.56 13.99 4.14
C THR A 369 3.04 15.10 5.09
N TYR A 370 2.31 15.36 6.18
CA TYR A 370 2.70 16.32 7.22
C TYR A 370 3.96 15.89 7.97
N LEU A 371 4.02 14.65 8.46
CA LEU A 371 5.19 14.13 9.19
C LEU A 371 6.43 14.01 8.30
N LEU A 372 6.22 13.77 7.01
CA LEU A 372 7.29 13.74 6.01
C LEU A 372 7.63 15.13 5.47
N SER A 373 7.02 16.22 5.95
CA SER A 373 7.53 17.56 5.67
C SER A 373 8.86 17.80 6.41
N PRO A 374 9.74 18.69 5.91
CA PRO A 374 10.96 19.03 6.63
C PRO A 374 10.66 19.54 8.05
N LEU A 375 11.45 19.13 9.04
CA LEU A 375 11.28 19.52 10.45
C LEU A 375 11.23 21.04 10.70
N LEU A 376 11.75 21.86 9.77
CA LEU A 376 11.72 23.32 9.86
C LEU A 376 10.37 23.94 9.45
N THR A 377 9.49 23.16 8.82
CA THR A 377 8.18 23.62 8.31
C THR A 377 7.01 23.01 9.08
N VAL A 378 7.28 22.23 10.13
CA VAL A 378 6.31 21.43 10.87
C VAL A 378 6.32 21.92 12.33
N PRO A 379 5.20 22.43 12.87
CA PRO A 379 5.08 22.70 14.30
C PRO A 379 5.45 21.46 15.14
N PRO A 380 6.06 21.62 16.32
CA PRO A 380 6.25 20.49 17.22
C PRO A 380 4.90 19.83 17.52
N LEU A 381 4.90 18.49 17.61
CA LEU A 381 3.69 17.74 17.91
C LEU A 381 3.06 18.23 19.23
N PRO A 382 1.72 18.30 19.35
CA PRO A 382 1.06 19.05 20.43
C PRO A 382 1.41 18.59 21.86
N TRP A 383 1.74 17.31 22.03
CA TRP A 383 2.10 16.71 23.32
C TRP A 383 3.61 16.63 23.56
N ARG A 384 4.46 17.10 22.64
CA ARG A 384 5.91 17.08 22.90
C ARG A 384 6.26 18.12 23.95
N THR A 385 6.76 17.62 25.09
CA THR A 385 7.24 18.45 26.19
C THR A 385 8.53 19.22 25.88
N ARG A 386 9.33 18.76 24.91
CA ARG A 386 10.49 19.49 24.40
C ARG A 386 10.39 19.70 22.89
N PRO A 387 10.63 20.93 22.39
CA PRO A 387 10.94 21.11 20.98
C PRO A 387 12.13 20.21 20.65
N CYS A 388 12.07 19.49 19.52
CA CYS A 388 13.23 18.76 19.02
C CYS A 388 14.41 19.75 19.04
N GLN A 389 15.37 19.53 19.94
CA GLN A 389 16.56 20.37 19.98
C GLN A 389 17.15 20.29 18.59
N SER A 390 17.08 21.41 17.86
CA SER A 390 17.98 21.59 16.75
C SER A 390 19.36 21.31 17.31
N PRO A 391 20.20 20.47 16.69
CA PRO A 391 21.60 20.45 17.09
C PRO A 391 22.05 21.91 17.18
N PRO A 392 22.76 22.30 18.26
CA PRO A 392 23.11 23.69 18.50
C PRO A 392 23.66 24.24 17.19
N ALA A 393 23.11 25.37 16.75
CA ALA A 393 23.51 26.02 15.52
C ALA A 393 25.03 26.20 15.55
N ALA A 394 25.75 25.25 14.96
CA ALA A 394 27.17 25.38 14.76
C ALA A 394 27.33 26.40 13.63
N SER A 395 27.97 27.51 14.01
CA SER A 395 28.34 28.68 13.23
C SER A 395 27.20 29.54 12.69
N ASP A 396 26.88 30.59 13.45
CA ASP A 396 26.92 31.95 12.89
C ASP A 396 28.21 32.11 12.08
N SER A 397 28.14 32.09 10.73
CA SER A 397 29.05 32.82 9.81
C SER A 397 29.05 32.32 8.35
N ILE A 398 27.95 31.82 7.79
CA ILE A 398 27.82 31.85 6.32
C ILE A 398 26.79 32.92 6.02
N ASN A 399 27.29 34.06 5.54
CA ASN A 399 26.53 35.17 4.97
C ASN A 399 25.25 34.65 4.33
N LYS A 400 24.09 34.92 4.97
CA LYS A 400 22.78 34.48 4.47
C LYS A 400 22.57 35.17 3.13
N LEU A 401 22.77 34.43 2.04
CA LEU A 401 22.35 34.90 0.71
C LEU A 401 20.87 35.28 0.80
N PRO A 402 20.46 36.44 0.24
CA PRO A 402 19.06 36.79 0.15
C PRO A 402 18.25 35.66 -0.51
N LEU A 403 17.00 35.50 -0.07
CA LEU A 403 16.12 34.42 -0.53
C LEU A 403 15.97 34.44 -2.06
N GLU A 404 15.96 35.63 -2.64
CA GLU A 404 15.84 35.91 -4.07
C GLU A 404 17.05 35.37 -4.83
N ILE A 405 18.26 35.51 -4.27
CA ILE A 405 19.49 34.99 -4.86
C ILE A 405 19.50 33.47 -4.78
N LEU A 406 19.10 32.89 -3.64
CA LEU A 406 18.95 31.44 -3.52
C LEU A 406 17.94 30.87 -4.52
N GLN A 407 16.79 31.53 -4.69
CA GLN A 407 15.78 31.14 -5.67
C GLN A 407 16.34 31.21 -7.09
N THR A 408 17.06 32.28 -7.43
CA THR A 408 17.69 32.44 -8.75
C THR A 408 18.70 31.34 -9.02
N ILE A 409 19.55 31.01 -8.05
CA ILE A 409 20.50 29.88 -8.16
C ILE A 409 19.74 28.57 -8.42
N ILE A 410 18.67 28.31 -7.65
CA ILE A 410 17.85 27.09 -7.77
C ILE A 410 17.16 27.00 -9.13
N ASP A 411 16.71 28.11 -9.70
CA ASP A 411 16.01 28.15 -10.99
C ASP A 411 16.97 27.89 -12.17
N LEU A 412 18.23 28.33 -12.05
CA LEU A 412 19.26 28.21 -13.10
C LEU A 412 19.90 26.82 -13.18
N VAL A 413 19.86 26.03 -12.11
CA VAL A 413 20.51 24.71 -12.10
C VAL A 413 19.72 23.65 -12.88
N ASP A 414 20.43 22.68 -13.44
CA ASP A 414 19.84 21.46 -13.99
C ASP A 414 19.23 20.58 -12.89
N MET A 415 18.49 19.54 -13.26
CA MET A 415 17.81 18.67 -12.29
C MET A 415 18.75 17.82 -11.43
N GLY A 416 19.88 17.37 -11.97
CA GLY A 416 20.88 16.62 -11.20
C GLY A 416 21.51 17.51 -10.13
N THR A 417 21.84 18.74 -10.48
CA THR A 417 22.35 19.74 -9.55
C THR A 417 21.26 20.15 -8.54
N TYR A 418 20.02 20.37 -8.97
CA TYR A 418 18.88 20.63 -8.09
C TYR A 418 18.69 19.53 -7.04
N LEU A 419 18.82 18.26 -7.42
CA LEU A 419 18.76 17.12 -6.50
C LEU A 419 19.87 17.15 -5.45
N ASN A 420 21.08 17.56 -5.84
CA ASN A 420 22.20 17.69 -4.91
C ASN A 420 22.04 18.90 -3.98
N LEU A 421 21.44 19.99 -4.44
CA LEU A 421 21.16 21.19 -3.64
C LEU A 421 20.29 20.91 -2.41
N HIS A 422 19.41 19.91 -2.46
CA HIS A 422 18.65 19.46 -1.28
C HIS A 422 19.52 18.93 -0.14
N ARG A 423 20.77 18.55 -0.41
CA ARG A 423 21.70 17.96 0.56
C ARG A 423 22.68 18.97 1.17
N VAL A 424 22.94 20.08 0.50
CA VAL A 424 24.04 20.99 0.88
C VAL A 424 23.64 21.98 1.96
N SER A 425 22.37 22.38 2.05
CA SER A 425 21.92 23.37 3.03
C SER A 425 20.44 23.22 3.38
N LYS A 426 20.14 23.38 4.68
CA LYS A 426 18.75 23.43 5.19
C LYS A 426 17.96 24.60 4.58
N SER A 427 18.62 25.76 4.36
CA SER A 427 17.98 26.94 3.77
C SER A 427 17.59 26.69 2.32
N ILE A 428 18.51 26.16 1.51
CA ILE A 428 18.25 25.80 0.11
C ILE A 428 17.13 24.75 0.02
N ARG A 429 17.18 23.73 0.87
CA ARG A 429 16.13 22.71 0.95
C ARG A 429 14.75 23.31 1.27
N SER A 430 14.68 24.29 2.17
CA SER A 430 13.43 25.00 2.48
C SER A 430 12.84 25.68 1.24
N VAL A 431 13.69 26.37 0.45
CA VAL A 431 13.27 27.03 -0.81
C VAL A 431 12.77 26.02 -1.84
N CYS A 432 13.50 24.92 -2.02
CA CYS A 432 13.08 23.84 -2.92
C CYS A 432 11.78 23.16 -2.44
N VAL A 433 11.55 23.10 -1.13
CA VAL A 433 10.30 22.56 -0.56
C VAL A 433 9.13 23.50 -0.81
N ALA A 434 9.32 24.80 -0.68
CA ALA A 434 8.29 25.79 -1.00
C ALA A 434 7.97 25.82 -2.51
N ASN A 435 8.95 25.53 -3.37
CA ASN A 435 8.85 25.60 -4.82
C ASN A 435 9.13 24.23 -5.47
N PRO A 436 8.23 23.24 -5.32
CA PRO A 436 8.42 21.91 -5.89
C PRO A 436 8.63 21.99 -7.42
N ARG A 437 9.64 21.27 -7.92
CA ARG A 437 10.09 21.35 -9.32
C ARG A 437 9.92 20.02 -10.06
N VAL A 438 9.42 20.10 -11.29
CA VAL A 438 9.20 18.99 -12.23
C VAL A 438 10.02 19.26 -13.49
N GLY A 439 11.28 18.84 -13.48
CA GLY A 439 12.28 19.21 -14.48
C GLY A 439 12.42 20.74 -14.64
N ARG A 440 12.07 21.36 -15.78
CA ARG A 440 12.25 22.83 -15.96
C ARG A 440 11.05 23.66 -15.48
N TYR A 441 10.14 23.08 -14.70
CA TYR A 441 8.91 23.74 -14.28
C TYR A 441 8.76 23.72 -12.77
N VAL A 442 8.48 24.88 -12.17
CA VAL A 442 8.10 25.02 -10.76
C VAL A 442 6.57 24.88 -10.67
N VAL A 443 6.09 23.95 -9.85
CA VAL A 443 4.66 23.69 -9.66
C VAL A 443 4.06 24.80 -8.80
N LEU A 444 2.98 25.41 -9.27
CA LEU A 444 2.28 26.48 -8.54
C LEU A 444 0.98 25.97 -7.93
N ARG A 445 0.13 25.32 -8.75
CA ARG A 445 -1.16 24.78 -8.32
C ARG A 445 -1.70 23.78 -9.31
N ARG A 446 -2.57 22.88 -8.83
CA ARG A 446 -3.42 22.06 -9.70
C ARG A 446 -4.46 22.95 -10.39
N ILE A 447 -4.76 22.68 -11.66
CA ILE A 447 -5.86 23.34 -12.37
C ILE A 447 -7.18 22.67 -11.95
N PRO A 448 -8.15 23.43 -11.38
CA PRO A 448 -9.44 22.87 -10.98
C PRO A 448 -10.19 22.24 -12.16
N GLY A 449 -10.94 21.17 -11.89
CA GLY A 449 -11.72 20.47 -12.92
C GLY A 449 -10.90 19.53 -13.81
N PHE A 450 -9.58 19.47 -13.66
CA PHE A 450 -8.74 18.59 -14.44
C PHE A 450 -7.96 17.61 -13.57
N TYR A 451 -7.79 16.38 -14.06
CA TYR A 451 -7.03 15.34 -13.39
C TYR A 451 -5.55 15.37 -13.81
N MET A 452 -4.64 15.53 -12.85
CA MET A 452 -3.17 15.60 -13.05
C MET A 452 -2.69 16.70 -14.01
N ILE A 453 -3.44 17.81 -14.10
CA ILE A 453 -3.02 19.00 -14.84
C ILE A 453 -2.69 20.10 -13.84
N PHE A 454 -1.50 20.67 -13.98
CA PHE A 454 -0.98 21.70 -13.08
C PHE A 454 -0.59 22.95 -13.85
N SER A 455 -0.84 24.10 -13.24
CA SER A 455 -0.23 25.36 -13.63
C SER A 455 1.18 25.37 -13.07
N MET A 456 2.17 25.46 -13.96
CA MET A 456 3.58 25.48 -13.61
C MET A 456 4.27 26.66 -14.27
N ARG A 457 5.31 27.19 -13.61
CA ARG A 457 6.16 28.27 -14.11
C ARG A 457 7.45 27.68 -14.67
N ARG A 458 7.78 27.99 -15.91
CA ARG A 458 9.02 27.56 -16.53
C ARG A 458 10.21 28.33 -15.95
N THR A 459 11.33 27.67 -15.69
CA THR A 459 12.47 28.27 -14.98
C THR A 459 13.36 29.18 -15.83
N ASP A 460 13.28 29.09 -17.15
CA ASP A 460 14.10 29.87 -18.09
C ASP A 460 13.50 31.24 -18.43
N ASP A 461 12.19 31.30 -18.70
CA ASP A 461 11.49 32.53 -19.12
C ASP A 461 10.41 32.99 -18.12
N GLY A 462 10.16 32.23 -17.05
CA GLY A 462 9.13 32.54 -16.06
C GLY A 462 7.70 32.37 -16.58
N SER A 463 7.51 31.84 -17.79
CA SER A 463 6.20 31.73 -18.41
C SER A 463 5.33 30.66 -17.74
N LEU A 464 4.03 30.93 -17.66
CA LEU A 464 3.05 29.99 -17.16
C LEU A 464 2.67 28.98 -18.24
N ARG A 465 2.66 27.70 -17.87
CA ARG A 465 2.26 26.58 -18.73
C ARG A 465 1.31 25.64 -17.99
N ALA A 466 0.36 25.07 -18.73
CA ALA A 466 -0.44 23.95 -18.26
C ALA A 466 0.32 22.66 -18.57
N ILE A 467 0.66 21.88 -17.54
CA ILE A 467 1.43 20.65 -17.69
C ILE A 467 0.58 19.47 -17.22
N ARG A 468 0.36 18.51 -18.12
CA ARG A 468 -0.19 17.19 -17.78
C ARG A 468 0.92 16.31 -17.25
N LEU A 469 0.71 15.70 -16.08
CA LEU A 469 1.53 14.60 -15.61
C LEU A 469 0.84 13.27 -15.94
N ARG A 470 1.57 12.35 -16.56
CA ARG A 470 1.08 11.03 -16.94
C ARG A 470 2.01 9.96 -16.43
N TYR A 471 1.44 8.88 -15.93
CA TYR A 471 2.18 7.67 -15.63
C TYR A 471 2.03 6.70 -16.80
N ILE A 472 3.14 6.40 -17.47
CA ILE A 472 3.19 5.56 -18.67
C ILE A 472 3.82 4.23 -18.30
N GLY A 473 3.14 3.13 -18.59
CA GLY A 473 3.62 1.77 -18.35
C GLY A 473 2.56 0.90 -17.66
N PRO A 474 2.70 -0.44 -17.72
CA PRO A 474 1.77 -1.35 -17.09
C PRO A 474 1.93 -1.33 -15.55
N GLY A 475 0.80 -1.30 -14.84
CA GLY A 475 0.76 -1.51 -13.39
C GLY A 475 1.58 -0.49 -12.58
N TRP A 476 2.58 -0.99 -11.86
CA TRP A 476 3.38 -0.30 -10.85
C TRP A 476 4.85 -0.10 -11.26
N ASP A 477 5.24 -0.58 -12.45
CA ASP A 477 6.56 -0.36 -13.09
C ASP A 477 6.54 0.80 -14.11
N GLY A 478 5.46 1.59 -14.12
CA GLY A 478 5.34 2.74 -15.00
C GLY A 478 6.22 3.92 -14.58
N ARG A 479 6.34 4.87 -15.49
CA ARG A 479 7.18 6.06 -15.35
C ARG A 479 6.37 7.34 -15.45
N TRP A 480 6.73 8.34 -14.66
CA TRP A 480 6.18 9.68 -14.77
C TRP A 480 6.73 10.39 -16.00
N THR A 481 5.82 10.95 -16.78
CA THR A 481 6.11 11.80 -17.93
C THR A 481 5.29 13.07 -17.83
N ARG A 482 5.74 14.11 -18.55
CA ARG A 482 5.09 15.41 -18.60
C ARG A 482 4.75 15.76 -20.04
N GLN A 483 3.66 16.49 -20.25
CA GLN A 483 3.27 17.03 -21.55
C GLN A 483 2.72 18.45 -21.33
N GLU A 484 3.23 19.42 -22.10
CA GLU A 484 2.59 20.75 -22.17
C GLU A 484 1.25 20.62 -22.90
N ILE A 485 0.21 21.26 -22.36
CA ILE A 485 -1.13 21.25 -22.93
C ILE A 485 -1.49 22.65 -23.42
N THR A 486 -2.03 22.72 -24.62
CA THR A 486 -2.56 23.95 -25.20
C THR A 486 -3.97 24.26 -24.66
N LEU A 487 -4.43 25.51 -24.80
CA LEU A 487 -5.80 25.88 -24.42
C LEU A 487 -6.86 25.06 -25.18
N GLN A 488 -6.62 24.79 -26.47
CA GLN A 488 -7.51 23.98 -27.30
C GLN A 488 -7.65 22.55 -26.76
N GLU A 489 -6.54 21.89 -26.43
CA GLU A 489 -6.57 20.55 -25.83
C GLU A 489 -7.24 20.54 -24.45
N MET A 490 -7.10 21.61 -23.65
CA MET A 490 -7.85 21.71 -22.39
C MET A 490 -9.36 21.83 -22.62
N ASP A 491 -9.79 22.59 -23.62
CA ASP A 491 -11.21 22.71 -23.95
C ASP A 491 -11.78 21.42 -24.56
N GLU A 492 -10.97 20.65 -25.29
CA GLU A 492 -11.34 19.30 -25.73
C GLU A 492 -11.49 18.33 -24.55
N LEU A 493 -10.56 18.38 -23.58
CA LEU A 493 -10.66 17.58 -22.36
C LEU A 493 -11.92 17.91 -21.55
N ARG A 494 -12.33 19.19 -21.47
CA ARG A 494 -13.59 19.58 -20.82
C ARG A 494 -14.84 19.10 -21.53
N ARG A 495 -14.76 18.83 -22.84
CA ARG A 495 -15.90 18.34 -23.65
C ARG A 495 -15.97 16.81 -23.69
N GLY A 496 -14.89 16.11 -23.36
CA GLY A 496 -14.77 14.65 -23.41
C GLY A 496 -14.78 13.95 -22.04
N GLU A 497 -14.70 14.69 -20.94
CA GLU A 497 -15.06 14.26 -19.59
C GLU A 497 -16.53 14.61 -19.31
#